data_AF-X1FYT2-F1
#
_entry.id   AF-X1FYT2-F1
#
_cell.length_a   1.000
_cell.length_b   1.000
_cell.length_c   1.000
_cell.angle_alpha   90.00
_cell.angle_beta   90.00
_cell.angle_gamma   90.00
#
_symmetry.space_group_name_H-M   'P 1'
#
loop_
_entity.id
_entity.type
_entity.pdbx_description
1 polymer ?
#
loop_
_entity_poly.entity_id
_entity_poly.type
_entity_poly.pdbx_seq_one_letter_code
_entity_poly.pdbx_strand_id
1 'polypeptide(L)' 'DDCHEKAVDYIEREFGVYKKVTDAVSGKSYRVPTRDIIELGLKQSDLVNYPAWVDERARSR' A
#
# COMPACT_ATOMS: atom_id res chain seq x y z
N ASP A 1 -9.87 -14.38 16.03
CA ASP A 1 -9.08 -13.14 16.02
C ASP A 1 -7.57 -13.32 16.00
N ASP A 2 -6.92 -13.98 16.97
CA ASP A 2 -5.43 -14.05 17.03
C ASP A 2 -4.74 -14.66 15.78
N CYS A 3 -5.38 -15.61 15.09
CA CYS A 3 -4.85 -16.18 13.83
C CYS A 3 -4.82 -15.15 12.68
N HIS A 4 -5.83 -14.27 12.64
CA HIS A 4 -5.95 -13.24 11.61
C HIS A 4 -4.89 -12.15 11.79
N GLU A 5 -4.76 -11.64 13.01
CA GLU A 5 -3.74 -10.65 13.36
C GLU A 5 -2.32 -11.14 13.06
N LYS A 6 -2.00 -12.39 13.43
CA LYS A 6 -0.70 -13.00 13.13
C LYS A 6 -0.45 -13.14 11.63
N ALA A 7 -1.48 -13.40 10.83
CA ALA A 7 -1.35 -13.48 9.39
C ALA A 7 -1.06 -12.11 8.77
N VAL A 8 -1.76 -11.06 9.22
CA VAL A 8 -1.52 -9.68 8.78
C VAL A 8 -0.11 -9.23 9.17
N ASP A 9 0.30 -9.44 10.42
CA ASP A 9 1.65 -9.10 10.90
C ASP A 9 2.74 -9.81 10.11
N TYR A 10 2.54 -11.10 9.81
CA TYR A 10 3.47 -11.87 8.97
C TYR A 10 3.58 -11.23 7.58
N ILE A 11 2.46 -10.91 6.94
CA ILE A 11 2.47 -10.31 5.60
C ILE A 11 3.15 -8.93 5.63
N GLU A 12 2.85 -8.09 6.61
CA GLU A 12 3.51 -6.77 6.75
C GLU A 12 5.01 -6.91 7.00
N ARG A 13 5.45 -7.92 7.74
CA ARG A 13 6.88 -8.17 7.98
C ARG A 13 7.60 -8.66 6.72
N GLU A 14 7.04 -9.64 6.02
CA GLU A 14 7.69 -10.24 4.85
C GLU A 14 7.64 -9.33 3.62
N PHE A 15 6.54 -8.58 3.46
CA PHE A 15 6.27 -7.82 2.25
C PHE A 15 6.33 -6.30 2.48
N GLY A 16 6.44 -5.84 3.72
CA GLY A 16 6.48 -4.44 4.10
C GLY A 16 5.11 -3.88 4.49
N VAL A 17 5.13 -2.90 5.38
CA VAL A 17 3.93 -2.21 5.93
C VAL A 17 3.20 -1.38 4.87
N TYR A 18 3.89 -0.98 3.79
CA TYR A 18 3.31 -0.19 2.71
C TYR A 18 3.64 -0.74 1.33
N LYS A 19 2.69 -0.61 0.41
CA LYS A 19 2.83 -0.94 -0.99
C LYS A 19 2.71 0.29 -1.88
N LYS A 20 3.51 0.29 -2.94
CA LYS A 20 3.36 1.21 -4.07
C LYS A 20 2.25 0.65 -4.96
N VAL A 21 1.13 1.33 -5.02
CA VAL A 21 0.03 0.97 -5.93
C VAL A 21 -0.08 2.05 -6.99
N THR A 22 0.00 1.65 -8.25
CA THR A 22 -0.11 2.56 -9.38
C THR A 22 -1.52 2.47 -9.95
N ASP A 23 -2.21 3.60 -9.99
CA ASP A 23 -3.47 3.75 -10.70
C ASP A 23 -3.23 3.54 -12.19
N ALA A 24 -3.88 2.53 -12.78
CA ALA A 24 -3.62 2.13 -14.17
C ALA A 24 -4.11 3.17 -15.20
N VAL A 25 -5.02 4.07 -14.84
CA VAL A 25 -5.61 5.06 -15.75
C VAL A 25 -4.79 6.36 -15.74
N SER A 26 -4.46 6.86 -14.57
CA SER A 26 -3.74 8.11 -14.37
C SER A 26 -2.22 7.96 -14.27
N GLY A 27 -1.72 6.74 -14.06
CA GLY A 27 -0.31 6.43 -13.85
C GLY A 27 0.26 6.94 -12.51
N LYS A 28 -0.57 7.53 -11.64
CA LYS A 28 -0.14 8.03 -10.32
C LYS A 28 0.10 6.87 -9.37
N SER A 29 1.18 6.94 -8.59
CA SER A 29 1.49 5.95 -7.56
C SER A 29 1.15 6.47 -6.16
N TYR A 30 0.59 5.59 -5.35
CA TYR A 30 0.14 5.86 -3.98
C TYR A 30 0.80 4.91 -3.00
N ARG A 31 0.97 5.38 -1.76
CA ARG A 31 1.50 4.61 -0.62
C ARG A 31 0.35 4.08 0.20
N VAL A 32 0.00 2.82 -0.06
CA VAL A 32 -1.15 2.14 0.55
C VAL A 32 -0.66 1.23 1.67
N PRO A 33 -1.23 1.28 2.89
CA PRO A 33 -0.93 0.31 3.95
C PRO A 33 -1.26 -1.12 3.49
N THR A 34 -0.38 -2.07 3.79
CA THR A 34 -0.60 -3.47 3.42
C THR A 34 -1.83 -4.04 4.15
N ARG A 35 -2.03 -3.68 5.43
CA ARG A 35 -3.24 -4.02 6.18
C ARG A 35 -4.53 -3.56 5.50
N ASP A 36 -4.60 -2.32 5.02
CA ASP A 36 -5.82 -1.81 4.37
C ASP A 36 -6.20 -2.63 3.13
N ILE A 37 -5.21 -3.10 2.36
CA ILE A 37 -5.44 -3.97 1.21
C ILE A 37 -6.06 -5.31 1.64
N ILE A 38 -5.61 -5.87 2.77
CA ILE A 38 -6.07 -7.16 3.29
C ILE A 38 -7.47 -7.04 3.90
N GLU A 39 -7.69 -6.02 4.74
CA GLU A 39 -8.91 -5.88 5.54
C GLU A 39 -10.07 -5.26 4.76
N LEU A 40 -9.78 -4.24 3.94
CA LEU A 40 -10.80 -3.43 3.27
C LEU A 40 -10.91 -3.75 1.78
N GLY A 41 -9.90 -4.45 1.23
CA GLY A 41 -9.67 -4.48 -0.20
C GLY A 41 -9.20 -3.12 -0.72
N LEU A 42 -8.98 -3.03 -2.03
CA LEU A 42 -8.55 -1.79 -2.66
C LEU A 42 -9.22 -1.61 -4.01
N LYS A 43 -10.08 -0.60 -4.13
CA LYS A 43 -10.65 -0.18 -5.41
C LYS A 43 -9.86 1.01 -5.95
N GLN A 44 -9.91 1.19 -7.26
CA GLN A 44 -9.24 2.32 -7.92
C GLN A 44 -9.71 3.67 -7.36
N SER A 45 -11.01 3.82 -7.07
CA SER A 45 -11.59 5.02 -6.47
C SER A 45 -11.02 5.38 -5.10
N ASP A 46 -10.50 4.39 -4.36
CA ASP A 46 -10.02 4.58 -2.99
C ASP A 46 -8.59 5.17 -2.99
N LEU A 47 -7.86 5.05 -4.11
CA LEU A 47 -6.47 5.47 -4.24
C LEU A 47 -6.26 6.95 -3.92
N VAL A 48 -7.27 7.79 -4.21
CA VAL A 48 -7.24 9.24 -3.94
C VAL A 48 -7.11 9.58 -2.45
N ASN A 49 -7.49 8.66 -1.56
CA ASN A 49 -7.44 8.86 -0.11
C ASN A 49 -6.05 8.57 0.47
N TYR A 50 -5.15 8.00 -0.31
CA TYR A 50 -3.80 7.65 0.14
C TYR A 50 -2.77 8.70 -0.31
N PRO A 51 -1.68 8.90 0.46
CA PRO A 51 -0.62 9.80 0.04
C PRO A 51 0.10 9.29 -1.21
N ALA A 52 0.64 10.21 -2.01
CA ALA A 52 1.45 9.87 -3.17
C ALA A 52 2.70 9.08 -2.75
N TRP A 53 3.10 8.11 -3.57
CA TRP A 53 4.36 7.40 -3.39
C TRP A 53 5.52 8.29 -3.85
N VAL A 54 6.31 8.77 -2.90
CA VAL A 54 7.52 9.54 -3.19
C VAL A 54 8.69 8.57 -3.30
N ASP A 55 9.23 8.43 -4.51
CA ASP A 55 10.47 7.67 -4.71
C ASP A 55 11.66 8.51 -4.23
N GLU A 56 12.26 8.16 -3.09
CA GLU A 56 13.39 8.89 -2.53
C GLU A 56 14.62 8.87 -3.46
N ARG A 57 14.71 7.90 -4.38
CA ARG A 57 15.76 7.83 -5.41
C ARG A 57 15.70 8.96 -6.44
N ALA A 58 14.57 9.65 -6.58
CA ALA A 58 14.43 10.77 -7.53
C ALA A 58 15.01 12.09 -6.99
N ARG A 59 15.32 12.19 -5.69
CA ARG A 59 15.82 13.43 -5.06
C ARG A 59 17.35 13.55 -5.04
N SER A 60 18.08 12.54 -5.50
CA SER A 60 19.55 12.48 -5.46
C SER A 60 20.21 12.69 -6.83
N ARG A 61 19.53 13.33 -7.79
CA ARG A 61 20.08 13.72 -9.09
C ARG A 61 19.90 15.21 -9.33
#